data_AF-A0A1V5PS17-F1
#
_entry.id   AF-A0A1V5PS17-F1
#
_cell.length_a   1.000
_cell.length_b   1.000
_cell.length_c   1.000
_cell.angle_alpha   90.00
_cell.angle_beta   90.00
_cell.angle_gamma   90.00
#
_symmetry.space_group_name_H-M   'P 1'
#
loop_
_entity.id
_entity.type
_entity.pdbx_description
1 polymer ?
#
loop_
_entity_poly.entity_id
_entity_poly.type
_entity_poly.pdbx_seq_one_letter_code
_entity_poly.pdbx_strand_id
1 'polypeptide(L)'
;MKNIITLVFFILIILLSSQNLLAHGNLVSIETTFSGDLSRWNIGFKEGSGTMETVFINDFSRWSVNLPSGSGSIETVFLNDFSRWTYSANGKVINMETVFSNDFSDWTVRGDKTVLRVRSRFSGDFTDWDITGPGSMSVCTRFSNNIISWDINDYMDKTVDPHIKMAALFVCLISSMCQKK
;
A
#
# COMPACT_ATOMS: atom_id res chain seq x y z
N MET A 1 -13.46 -45.90 -11.54
CA MET A 1 -13.74 -44.60 -12.21
C MET A 1 -14.22 -43.52 -11.26
N LYS A 2 -15.27 -43.72 -10.44
CA LYS A 2 -15.74 -42.72 -9.44
C LYS A 2 -14.63 -42.19 -8.53
N ASN A 3 -13.81 -43.06 -7.95
CA ASN A 3 -12.74 -42.65 -7.01
C ASN A 3 -11.62 -41.82 -7.66
N ILE A 4 -11.35 -42.03 -8.96
CA ILE A 4 -10.35 -41.26 -9.71
C ILE A 4 -10.89 -39.86 -10.00
N ILE A 5 -12.17 -39.74 -10.36
CA ILE A 5 -12.82 -38.45 -10.59
C ILE A 5 -12.87 -37.63 -9.29
N THR A 6 -13.19 -38.27 -8.16
CA THR A 6 -13.19 -37.59 -6.85
C THR A 6 -11.80 -37.11 -6.45
N LEU A 7 -10.75 -37.90 -6.72
CA LEU A 7 -9.37 -37.53 -6.41
C LEU A 7 -8.89 -36.35 -7.29
N VAL A 8 -9.20 -36.38 -8.58
CA VAL A 8 -8.86 -35.29 -9.52
C VAL A 8 -9.58 -34.00 -9.13
N PHE A 9 -10.85 -34.08 -8.71
CA PHE A 9 -11.61 -32.92 -8.25
C PHE A 9 -11.03 -32.33 -6.97
N PHE A 10 -10.57 -33.18 -6.03
CA PHE A 10 -9.93 -32.74 -4.80
C PHE A 10 -8.56 -32.07 -5.06
N ILE A 11 -7.76 -32.63 -5.97
CA ILE A 11 -6.48 -32.04 -6.40
C ILE A 11 -6.71 -30.69 -7.09
N LEU A 12 -7.74 -30.57 -7.95
CA LEU A 12 -8.07 -29.32 -8.63
C LEU A 12 -8.51 -28.23 -7.64
N ILE A 13 -9.29 -28.57 -6.62
CA ILE A 13 -9.68 -27.63 -5.55
C ILE A 13 -8.44 -27.17 -4.75
N ILE A 14 -7.51 -28.08 -4.44
CA ILE A 14 -6.25 -27.73 -3.75
C ILE A 14 -5.42 -26.78 -4.63
N LEU A 15 -5.26 -27.09 -5.92
CA LEU A 15 -4.52 -26.24 -6.88
C LEU A 15 -5.16 -24.86 -7.08
N LEU A 16 -6.49 -24.77 -7.06
CA LEU A 16 -7.23 -23.49 -7.12
C LEU A 16 -7.07 -22.70 -5.83
N SER A 17 -7.04 -23.37 -4.67
CA SER A 17 -6.85 -22.72 -3.37
C SER A 17 -5.41 -22.24 -3.13
N SER A 18 -4.40 -22.91 -3.70
CA SER A 18 -2.99 -22.51 -3.55
C SER A 18 -2.63 -21.24 -4.32
N GLN A 19 -3.40 -20.87 -5.35
CA GLN A 19 -3.14 -19.64 -6.13
C GLN A 19 -3.41 -18.37 -5.32
N ASN A 20 -4.32 -18.43 -4.35
CA ASN A 20 -4.60 -17.31 -3.45
C ASN A 20 -3.54 -17.13 -2.34
N LEU A 21 -2.66 -18.12 -2.13
CA LEU A 21 -1.62 -18.07 -1.10
C LEU A 21 -0.36 -17.33 -1.55
N LEU A 22 -0.20 -17.09 -2.85
CA LEU A 22 0.99 -16.46 -3.45
C LEU A 22 0.91 -14.92 -3.50
N ALA A 23 -0.26 -14.33 -3.23
CA ALA A 23 -0.46 -12.88 -3.29
C ALA A 23 0.12 -12.10 -2.08
N HIS A 24 0.94 -12.73 -1.23
CA HIS A 24 1.69 -12.05 -0.16
C HIS A 24 3.03 -11.52 -0.69
N GLY A 25 2.96 -10.79 -1.81
CA GLY A 25 4.13 -10.27 -2.49
C GLY A 25 4.85 -9.24 -1.62
N ASN A 26 6.18 -9.34 -1.55
CA ASN A 26 6.99 -8.23 -1.04
C ASN A 26 6.88 -7.07 -2.04
N LEU A 27 6.58 -5.88 -1.54
CA LEU A 27 6.61 -4.65 -2.32
C LEU A 27 8.06 -4.35 -2.74
N VAL A 28 8.24 -3.92 -3.99
CA VAL A 28 9.57 -3.63 -4.56
C VAL A 28 9.64 -2.21 -5.10
N SER A 29 8.56 -1.69 -5.69
CA SER A 29 8.54 -0.35 -6.25
C SER A 29 7.14 0.23 -6.32
N ILE A 30 7.07 1.55 -6.44
CA ILE A 30 5.86 2.26 -6.86
C ILE A 30 6.26 3.45 -7.72
N GLU A 31 5.57 3.65 -8.85
CA GLU A 31 5.89 4.73 -9.79
C GLU A 31 4.66 5.22 -10.54
N THR A 32 4.65 6.49 -10.92
CA THR A 32 3.55 7.07 -11.68
C THR A 32 3.44 6.38 -13.04
N THR A 33 2.21 6.12 -13.50
CA THR A 33 1.98 5.51 -14.81
C THR A 33 2.44 6.42 -15.96
N PHE A 34 2.26 7.73 -15.80
CA PHE A 34 2.74 8.74 -16.73
C PHE A 34 3.59 9.75 -15.98
N SER A 35 4.72 10.16 -16.58
CA SER A 35 5.61 11.14 -15.95
C SER A 35 4.86 12.44 -15.64
N GLY A 36 4.88 12.85 -14.37
CA GLY A 36 4.21 14.05 -13.89
C GLY A 36 2.73 13.87 -13.53
N ASP A 37 2.13 12.70 -13.79
CA ASP A 37 0.77 12.37 -13.36
C ASP A 37 0.80 11.68 -11.99
N LEU A 38 0.60 12.47 -10.94
CA LEU A 38 0.53 11.96 -9.56
C LEU A 38 -0.80 11.26 -9.24
N SER A 39 -1.75 11.20 -10.19
CA SER A 39 -3.06 10.61 -9.96
C SER A 39 -3.14 9.12 -10.27
N ARG A 40 -2.09 8.53 -10.88
CA ARG A 40 -2.05 7.12 -11.32
C ARG A 40 -0.69 6.48 -11.08
N TRP A 41 -0.69 5.31 -10.47
CA TRP A 41 0.51 4.61 -10.01
C TRP A 41 0.47 3.13 -10.36
N ASN A 42 1.62 2.63 -10.79
CA ASN A 42 1.93 1.22 -10.93
C ASN A 42 2.68 0.76 -9.66
N ILE A 43 2.29 -0.41 -9.14
CA ILE A 43 2.84 -0.98 -7.92
C ILE A 43 3.55 -2.28 -8.26
N GLY A 44 4.84 -2.36 -7.96
CA GLY A 44 5.67 -3.53 -8.20
C GLY A 44 5.73 -4.45 -6.99
N PHE A 45 5.42 -5.73 -7.21
CA PHE A 45 5.66 -6.80 -6.26
C PHE A 45 6.73 -7.74 -6.81
N LYS A 46 7.37 -8.55 -5.94
CA LYS A 46 8.26 -9.62 -6.43
C LYS A 46 7.55 -10.60 -7.37
N GLU A 47 6.27 -10.84 -7.12
CA GLU A 47 5.42 -11.75 -7.89
C GLU A 47 4.13 -11.01 -8.28
N GLY A 48 4.16 -10.34 -9.43
CA GLY A 48 3.01 -9.62 -9.99
C GLY A 48 3.08 -8.09 -9.82
N SER A 49 1.98 -7.43 -10.12
CA SER A 49 1.85 -5.98 -10.07
C SER A 49 0.45 -5.57 -9.62
N GLY A 50 0.35 -4.34 -9.13
CA GLY A 50 -0.91 -3.68 -8.80
C GLY A 50 -0.97 -2.28 -9.40
N THR A 51 -2.11 -1.62 -9.21
CA THR A 51 -2.33 -0.24 -9.61
C THR A 51 -3.05 0.55 -8.52
N MET A 52 -2.86 1.86 -8.53
CA MET A 52 -3.59 2.79 -7.69
C MET A 52 -3.88 4.07 -8.46
N GLU A 53 -5.11 4.56 -8.40
CA GLU A 53 -5.51 5.80 -9.09
C GLU A 53 -6.56 6.60 -8.32
N THR A 54 -6.58 7.92 -8.51
CA THR A 54 -7.64 8.77 -7.97
C THR A 54 -8.98 8.41 -8.63
N VAL A 55 -10.05 8.39 -7.86
CA VAL A 55 -11.40 8.07 -8.38
C VAL A 55 -11.97 9.20 -9.23
N PHE A 56 -11.68 10.45 -8.86
CA PHE A 56 -12.12 11.63 -9.60
C PHE A 56 -10.93 12.46 -10.08
N ILE A 57 -11.09 13.07 -11.25
CA ILE A 57 -10.07 13.93 -11.86
C ILE A 57 -9.83 15.14 -10.95
N ASN A 58 -8.55 15.45 -10.70
CA ASN A 58 -8.11 16.55 -9.83
C ASN A 58 -8.57 16.44 -8.37
N ASP A 59 -8.98 15.24 -7.93
CA ASP A 59 -9.36 14.98 -6.54
C ASP A 59 -8.46 13.90 -5.95
N PHE A 60 -7.63 14.33 -5.01
CA PHE A 60 -6.70 13.45 -4.30
C PHE A 60 -7.30 12.86 -3.02
N SER A 61 -8.57 13.13 -2.69
CA SER A 61 -9.20 12.68 -1.44
C SER A 61 -9.76 11.26 -1.52
N ARG A 62 -9.83 10.64 -2.70
CA ARG A 62 -10.30 9.27 -2.89
C ARG A 62 -9.53 8.53 -3.98
N TRP A 63 -9.12 7.30 -3.67
CA TRP A 63 -8.32 6.45 -4.53
C TRP A 63 -8.90 5.04 -4.63
N SER A 64 -8.78 4.45 -5.81
CA SER A 64 -8.98 3.04 -6.09
C SER A 64 -7.64 2.33 -6.07
N VAL A 65 -7.58 1.14 -5.46
CA VAL A 65 -6.38 0.32 -5.37
C VAL A 65 -6.70 -1.09 -5.85
N ASN A 66 -5.90 -1.63 -6.75
CA ASN A 66 -5.99 -2.99 -7.24
C ASN A 66 -4.66 -3.70 -7.01
N LEU A 67 -4.63 -4.68 -6.11
CA LEU A 67 -3.45 -5.50 -5.82
C LEU A 67 -3.70 -6.95 -6.27
N PRO A 68 -2.65 -7.77 -6.42
CA PRO A 68 -2.81 -9.21 -6.62
C PRO A 68 -3.66 -9.89 -5.53
N SER A 69 -3.64 -9.35 -4.31
CA SER A 69 -4.40 -9.85 -3.15
C SER A 69 -5.86 -9.38 -3.08
N GLY A 70 -6.30 -8.54 -4.02
CA GLY A 70 -7.63 -7.96 -4.04
C GLY A 70 -7.64 -6.45 -4.27
N SER A 71 -8.84 -5.90 -4.35
CA SER A 71 -9.07 -4.48 -4.58
C SER A 71 -9.63 -3.79 -3.35
N GLY A 72 -9.51 -2.47 -3.30
CA GLY A 72 -10.11 -1.64 -2.26
C GLY A 72 -10.09 -0.17 -2.60
N SER A 73 -10.56 0.65 -1.66
CA SER A 73 -10.64 2.10 -1.81
C SER A 73 -10.06 2.83 -0.60
N ILE A 74 -9.23 3.84 -0.87
CA ILE A 74 -8.66 4.74 0.15
C ILE A 74 -9.39 6.08 0.09
N GLU A 75 -9.77 6.64 1.22
CA GLU A 75 -10.42 7.96 1.27
C GLU A 75 -10.11 8.74 2.55
N THR A 76 -10.15 10.06 2.47
CA THR A 76 -10.05 10.92 3.65
C THR A 76 -11.26 10.71 4.56
N VAL A 77 -11.04 10.68 5.88
CA VAL A 77 -12.15 10.56 6.85
C VAL A 77 -12.99 11.84 6.89
N PHE A 78 -12.36 12.99 6.75
CA PHE A 78 -13.03 14.29 6.72
C PHE A 78 -12.64 15.04 5.45
N LEU A 79 -13.59 15.80 4.91
CA LEU A 79 -13.36 16.61 3.72
C LEU A 79 -12.20 17.59 3.95
N ASN A 80 -11.26 17.62 3.02
CA ASN A 80 -10.05 18.46 3.06
C ASN A 80 -9.09 18.17 4.24
N ASP A 81 -9.24 17.05 4.94
CA ASP A 81 -8.33 16.61 5.99
C ASP A 81 -7.44 15.47 5.49
N PHE A 82 -6.23 15.81 5.04
CA PHE A 82 -5.24 14.85 4.57
C PHE A 82 -4.50 14.17 5.73
N SER A 83 -4.81 14.47 7.00
CA SER A 83 -4.14 13.86 8.16
C SER A 83 -4.76 12.53 8.60
N ARG A 84 -5.94 12.16 8.05
CA ARG A 84 -6.70 10.97 8.44
C ARG A 84 -7.36 10.30 7.24
N TRP A 85 -7.08 9.01 7.07
CA TRP A 85 -7.59 8.22 5.96
C TRP A 85 -8.09 6.85 6.42
N THR A 86 -9.01 6.30 5.65
CA THR A 86 -9.47 4.92 5.74
C THR A 86 -9.15 4.19 4.44
N TYR A 87 -8.69 2.95 4.55
CA TYR A 87 -8.56 2.02 3.43
C TYR A 87 -9.47 0.83 3.67
N SER A 88 -10.50 0.69 2.84
CA SER A 88 -11.41 -0.46 2.86
C SER A 88 -11.03 -1.46 1.79
N ALA A 89 -10.63 -2.67 2.19
CA ALA A 89 -10.24 -3.75 1.28
C ALA A 89 -10.60 -5.12 1.87
N ASN A 90 -11.09 -6.04 1.03
CA ASN A 90 -11.42 -7.42 1.43
C ASN A 90 -12.29 -7.53 2.70
N GLY A 91 -13.24 -6.60 2.89
CA GLY A 91 -14.13 -6.57 4.06
C GLY A 91 -13.48 -6.07 5.36
N LYS A 92 -12.23 -5.57 5.30
CA LYS A 92 -11.51 -4.97 6.43
C LYS A 92 -11.38 -3.48 6.24
N VAL A 93 -11.18 -2.77 7.34
CA VAL A 93 -10.89 -1.33 7.37
C VAL A 93 -9.52 -1.11 8.01
N ILE A 94 -8.66 -0.37 7.33
CA ILE A 94 -7.34 0.02 7.79
C ILE A 94 -7.35 1.54 7.98
N ASN A 95 -7.00 1.99 9.17
CA ASN A 95 -6.96 3.42 9.52
C ASN A 95 -5.54 3.95 9.41
N MET A 96 -5.37 5.13 8.82
CA MET A 96 -4.10 5.83 8.69
C MET A 96 -4.27 7.23 9.29
N GLU A 97 -3.43 7.59 10.26
CA GLU A 97 -3.49 8.89 10.92
C GLU A 97 -2.09 9.43 11.21
N THR A 98 -1.90 10.73 11.03
CA THR A 98 -0.70 11.42 11.52
C THR A 98 -0.66 11.34 13.05
N VAL A 99 0.53 11.18 13.64
CA VAL A 99 0.70 11.17 15.10
C VAL A 99 0.41 12.55 15.69
N PHE A 100 0.83 13.61 15.02
CA PHE A 100 0.51 14.99 15.37
C PHE A 100 -0.28 15.63 14.24
N SER A 101 -1.33 16.37 14.57
CA SER A 101 -2.19 17.02 13.57
C SER A 101 -1.36 17.95 12.67
N ASN A 102 -1.54 17.80 11.35
CA ASN A 102 -0.80 18.52 10.30
C ASN A 102 0.72 18.26 10.26
N ASP A 103 1.22 17.29 11.01
CA ASP A 103 2.58 16.78 10.86
C ASP A 103 2.54 15.51 10.00
N PHE A 104 2.90 15.67 8.74
CA PHE A 104 2.89 14.58 7.78
C PHE A 104 4.14 13.69 7.87
N SER A 105 5.06 13.92 8.82
CA SER A 105 6.32 13.16 8.93
C SER A 105 6.23 11.90 9.80
N ASP A 106 5.19 11.75 10.62
CA ASP A 106 4.97 10.57 11.49
C ASP A 106 3.51 10.12 11.41
N TRP A 107 3.30 8.86 11.05
CA TRP A 107 1.99 8.25 10.87
C TRP A 107 1.87 6.94 11.61
N THR A 108 0.62 6.61 11.95
CA THR A 108 0.22 5.29 12.42
C THR A 108 -0.75 4.66 11.45
N VAL A 109 -0.46 3.44 11.02
CA VAL A 109 -1.34 2.62 10.19
C VAL A 109 -1.83 1.44 11.01
N ARG A 110 -3.15 1.30 11.18
CA ARG A 110 -3.77 0.25 12.00
C ARG A 110 -4.77 -0.55 11.18
N GLY A 111 -4.49 -1.83 10.97
CA GLY A 111 -5.50 -2.83 10.61
C GLY A 111 -5.88 -3.68 11.83
N ASP A 112 -6.70 -4.70 11.63
CA ASP A 112 -7.30 -5.53 12.69
C ASP A 112 -6.37 -5.87 13.87
N LYS A 113 -5.23 -6.52 13.59
CA LYS A 113 -4.27 -6.98 14.62
C LYS A 113 -2.85 -6.45 14.39
N THR A 114 -2.67 -5.59 13.40
CA THR A 114 -1.36 -5.11 12.97
C THR A 114 -1.33 -3.59 13.03
N VAL A 115 -0.30 -3.08 13.68
CA VAL A 115 -0.01 -1.65 13.74
C VAL A 115 1.37 -1.43 13.13
N LEU A 116 1.45 -0.53 12.15
CA LEU A 116 2.71 -0.05 11.59
C LEU A 116 2.91 1.42 12.00
N ARG A 117 4.17 1.77 12.27
CA ARG A 117 4.63 3.16 12.41
C ARG A 117 5.38 3.53 11.15
N VAL A 118 5.02 4.66 10.54
CA VAL A 118 5.63 5.15 9.30
C VAL A 118 6.22 6.52 9.61
N ARG A 119 7.53 6.68 9.42
CA ARG A 119 8.23 7.91 9.76
C ARG A 119 9.18 8.33 8.66
N SER A 120 9.26 9.63 8.39
CA SER A 120 10.36 10.11 7.58
C SER A 120 11.68 9.87 8.32
N ARG A 121 12.72 9.47 7.58
CA ARG A 121 14.03 9.20 8.17
C ARG A 121 14.71 10.48 8.65
N PHE A 122 14.49 11.57 7.94
CA PHE A 122 15.03 12.88 8.27
C PHE A 122 13.90 13.89 8.44
N SER A 123 14.07 14.80 9.39
CA SER A 123 13.09 15.86 9.67
C SER A 123 12.90 16.74 8.44
N GLY A 124 11.66 16.87 7.97
CA GLY A 124 11.32 17.68 6.80
C GLY A 124 11.70 17.07 5.45
N ASP A 125 12.27 15.86 5.44
CA ASP A 125 12.50 15.09 4.22
C ASP A 125 11.33 14.13 4.00
N PHE A 126 10.63 14.25 2.89
CA PHE A 126 9.50 13.38 2.54
C PHE A 126 9.86 12.41 1.41
N THR A 127 11.16 12.16 1.19
CA THR A 127 11.67 11.28 0.12
C THR A 127 12.31 9.99 0.64
N ASP A 128 12.43 9.83 1.96
CA ASP A 128 13.02 8.66 2.61
C ASP A 128 12.28 8.33 3.91
N TRP A 129 11.78 7.10 4.01
CA TRP A 129 10.87 6.65 5.05
C TRP A 129 11.25 5.30 5.63
N ASP A 130 11.07 5.20 6.95
CA ASP A 130 11.17 3.96 7.70
C ASP A 130 9.79 3.55 8.22
N ILE A 131 9.42 2.31 7.92
CA ILE A 131 8.17 1.68 8.35
C ILE A 131 8.52 0.53 9.29
N THR A 132 7.93 0.51 10.49
CA THR A 132 8.24 -0.48 11.53
C THR A 132 6.97 -1.11 12.11
N GLY A 133 7.06 -2.35 12.56
CA GLY A 133 5.97 -3.15 13.12
C GLY A 133 6.41 -4.61 13.25
N PRO A 134 5.58 -5.59 12.84
CA PRO A 134 6.04 -6.95 12.60
C PRO A 134 7.02 -7.02 11.40
N GLY A 135 8.28 -6.67 11.65
CA GLY A 135 9.33 -6.48 10.66
C GLY A 135 9.56 -5.00 10.33
N SER A 136 10.20 -4.75 9.19
CA SER A 136 10.52 -3.39 8.73
C SER A 136 10.40 -3.24 7.22
N MET A 137 10.22 -2.01 6.76
CA MET A 137 10.24 -1.67 5.35
C MET A 137 10.83 -0.27 5.19
N SER A 138 11.74 -0.10 4.22
CA SER A 138 12.24 1.22 3.84
C SER A 138 11.65 1.62 2.50
N VAL A 139 11.23 2.88 2.37
CA VAL A 139 10.68 3.43 1.13
C VAL A 139 11.44 4.71 0.81
N CYS A 140 12.10 4.78 -0.35
CA CYS A 140 12.82 5.98 -0.76
C CYS A 140 12.58 6.31 -2.24
N THR A 141 12.64 7.59 -2.60
CA THR A 141 12.57 7.99 -4.01
C THR A 141 13.76 7.42 -4.76
N ARG A 142 13.51 6.84 -5.94
CA ARG A 142 14.57 6.26 -6.80
C ARG A 142 15.58 7.31 -7.25
N PHE A 143 15.10 8.52 -7.50
CA PHE A 143 15.93 9.67 -7.82
C PHE A 143 15.71 10.77 -6.79
N SER A 144 16.79 11.37 -6.30
CA SER A 144 16.73 12.41 -5.27
C SER A 144 15.72 13.51 -5.63
N ASN A 145 14.85 13.87 -4.68
CA ASN A 145 13.81 14.88 -4.82
C ASN A 145 12.76 14.61 -5.92
N ASN A 146 12.71 13.37 -6.43
CA ASN A 146 11.75 12.96 -7.44
C ASN A 146 10.71 12.00 -6.88
N ILE A 147 9.56 12.55 -6.50
CA ILE A 147 8.47 11.79 -5.92
C ILE A 147 7.72 10.90 -6.92
N ILE A 148 8.06 10.88 -8.22
CA ILE A 148 7.30 10.10 -9.21
C ILE A 148 7.64 8.60 -9.18
N SER A 149 8.72 8.21 -8.51
CA SER A 149 9.23 6.85 -8.55
C SER A 149 10.00 6.52 -7.28
N TRP A 150 9.69 5.36 -6.70
CA TRP A 150 10.18 4.92 -5.39
C TRP A 150 10.62 3.47 -5.42
N ASP A 151 11.68 3.21 -4.69
CA ASP A 151 12.21 1.88 -4.41
C ASP A 151 11.85 1.47 -2.98
N ILE A 152 11.50 0.19 -2.83
CA ILE A 152 10.95 -0.37 -1.59
C ILE A 152 11.78 -1.60 -1.21
N ASN A 153 12.33 -1.58 0.00
CA ASN A 153 12.92 -2.77 0.61
C ASN A 153 11.98 -3.28 1.71
N ASP A 154 11.13 -4.24 1.34
CA ASP A 154 10.15 -4.87 2.24
C ASP A 154 10.75 -6.09 2.96
N TYR A 155 10.96 -5.95 4.26
CA TYR A 155 11.35 -7.01 5.21
C TYR A 155 10.27 -7.24 6.28
N MET A 156 9.01 -6.88 5.98
CA MET A 156 7.89 -7.15 6.88
C MET A 156 7.63 -8.66 6.96
N ASP A 157 7.09 -9.09 8.10
CA ASP A 157 6.64 -10.47 8.26
C ASP A 157 5.63 -10.82 7.15
N LYS A 158 5.71 -12.06 6.65
CA LYS A 158 4.83 -12.60 5.61
C LYS A 158 3.37 -12.68 6.07
N THR A 159 3.12 -12.57 7.38
CA THR A 159 1.77 -12.49 7.94
C THR A 159 1.16 -11.08 7.87
N VAL A 160 1.95 -10.05 7.56
CA VAL A 160 1.42 -8.68 7.39
C VAL A 160 0.64 -8.63 6.07
N ASP A 161 -0.65 -8.34 6.19
CA ASP A 161 -1.57 -8.20 5.05
C ASP A 161 -1.03 -7.18 4.02
N PRO A 162 -0.96 -7.54 2.72
CA PRO A 162 -0.49 -6.63 1.68
C PRO A 162 -1.22 -5.29 1.63
N HIS A 163 -2.51 -5.25 2.00
CA HIS A 163 -3.27 -4.01 2.04
C HIS A 163 -2.80 -3.09 3.19
N ILE A 164 -2.30 -3.64 4.30
CA ILE A 164 -1.70 -2.85 5.40
C ILE A 164 -0.35 -2.29 4.97
N LYS A 165 0.45 -3.07 4.23
CA LYS A 165 1.70 -2.58 3.63
C LYS A 165 1.44 -1.46 2.63
N MET A 166 0.41 -1.61 1.79
CA MET A 166 0.00 -0.61 0.82
C MET A 166 -0.51 0.68 1.50
N ALA A 167 -1.27 0.57 2.58
CA ALA A 167 -1.66 1.73 3.39
C ALA A 167 -0.45 2.51 3.92
N ALA A 168 0.58 1.80 4.39
CA ALA A 168 1.83 2.43 4.84
C ALA A 168 2.59 3.11 3.70
N LEU A 169 2.63 2.49 2.52
CA LEU A 169 3.21 3.10 1.33
C LEU A 169 2.43 4.35 0.87
N PHE A 170 1.10 4.27 0.92
CA PHE A 170 0.21 5.37 0.52
C PHE A 170 0.47 6.64 1.33
N VAL A 171 0.64 6.53 2.65
CA VAL A 171 0.90 7.73 3.48
C VAL A 171 2.26 8.36 3.17
N CYS A 172 3.28 7.60 2.77
CA CYS A 172 4.54 8.17 2.28
C CYS A 172 4.30 9.05 1.04
N LEU A 173 3.52 8.53 0.09
CA LEU A 173 3.20 9.24 -1.15
C LEU A 173 2.40 10.52 -0.88
N ILE A 174 1.28 10.43 -0.16
CA ILE A 174 0.44 11.59 0.14
C ILE A 174 1.22 12.66 0.90
N SER A 175 2.04 12.25 1.87
CA SER A 175 2.88 13.19 2.61
C SER A 175 3.83 13.94 1.69
N SER A 176 4.46 13.24 0.73
CA SER A 176 5.35 13.88 -0.25
C SER A 176 4.61 14.86 -1.19
N MET A 177 3.37 14.54 -1.55
CA MET A 177 2.53 15.39 -2.41
C MET A 177 2.06 16.65 -1.69
N CYS A 178 1.68 16.55 -0.41
CA CYS A 178 1.19 17.69 0.38
C CYS A 178 2.27 18.76 0.65
N GLN A 179 3.55 18.40 0.53
CA GLN A 179 4.69 19.28 0.85
C GLN A 179 5.29 19.97 -0.37
N LYS A 180 5.01 19.50 -1.59
CA LYS A 180 5.28 20.25 -2.82
C LYS A 180 4.25 21.38 -2.97
N LYS A 181 4.55 22.54 -2.38
CA LYS A 181 3.94 23.83 -2.73
C LYS A 181 4.92 24.68 -3.51
#